data_AF-A0A520JVL5-F1
#
_entry.id   AF-A0A520JVL5-F1
#
_cell.length_a   1.000
_cell.length_b   1.000
_cell.length_c   1.000
_cell.angle_alpha   90.00
_cell.angle_beta   90.00
_cell.angle_gamma   90.00
#
_symmetry.space_group_name_H-M   'P 1'
#
loop_
_entity.id
_entity.type
_entity.pdbx_description
1 polymer ?
#
loop_
_entity_poly.entity_id
_entity_poly.type
_entity_poly.pdbx_seq_one_letter_code
_entity_poly.pdbx_strand_id
1 'polypeptide(L)'
;MNQIKGLPEDETAEEILTKYIKAGKVASMVRSEAAKKVRIGASLLEVATFVEQRIVEEGCKPAFPVTISLNSDAAHATPKKDDTSVFGEDIVKIDIGTHLDGYIGDTAVTVDLAGKDDLVKSSKDALESAIKILHAGINTKEIGEVIEETISNYGYKPVSNLTGHGLMQYLTHTPPSIPNVKAEHGVVLEEGDIIAIEPFASDGAGKVTDGHLKEIYHLVGEKPIRHPVVRKVFSQIAEYKTLPFAKRWLTGTRIDFALLQLEKAGIVSGYPVLKDVDGGLVSQAEHTVIITENGCEVLTK
;
A
#
# COMPACT_ATOMS: atom_id res chain seq x y z
N MET A 1 -12.39 -24.56 4.12
CA MET A 1 -10.90 -24.64 4.15
C MET A 1 -10.22 -25.13 2.86
N ASN A 2 -10.91 -25.24 1.73
CA ASN A 2 -10.28 -25.46 0.42
C ASN A 2 -10.95 -24.54 -0.61
N GLN A 3 -10.27 -23.43 -0.94
CA GLN A 3 -10.16 -22.82 -2.28
C GLN A 3 -9.71 -21.35 -2.15
N ILE A 4 -8.40 -21.14 -2.04
CA ILE A 4 -7.79 -19.84 -2.39
C ILE A 4 -7.68 -19.84 -3.92
N LYS A 5 -8.26 -18.86 -4.62
CA LYS A 5 -8.21 -18.79 -6.09
C LYS A 5 -6.79 -18.44 -6.59
N GLY A 6 -6.29 -19.14 -7.61
CA GLY A 6 -5.02 -18.83 -8.29
C GLY A 6 -3.77 -19.60 -7.83
N LEU A 7 -3.94 -20.81 -7.29
CA LEU A 7 -2.84 -21.65 -6.78
C LEU A 7 -1.82 -22.04 -7.86
N PRO A 8 -0.51 -21.96 -7.60
CA PRO A 8 0.49 -22.81 -8.23
C PRO A 8 0.13 -24.29 -8.03
N GLU A 9 0.34 -25.15 -9.04
CA GLU A 9 -0.07 -26.58 -9.02
C GLU A 9 0.57 -27.42 -7.90
N ASP A 10 1.55 -26.87 -7.16
CA ASP A 10 2.42 -27.54 -6.19
C ASP A 10 2.27 -27.08 -4.73
N GLU A 11 1.40 -26.11 -4.41
CA GLU A 11 1.21 -25.61 -3.04
C GLU A 11 -0.20 -25.90 -2.49
N THR A 12 -0.27 -26.36 -1.24
CA THR A 12 -1.55 -26.53 -0.53
C THR A 12 -2.10 -25.19 -0.03
N ALA A 13 -3.42 -25.12 0.19
CA ALA A 13 -4.07 -23.93 0.74
C ALA A 13 -3.50 -23.53 2.13
N GLU A 14 -3.09 -24.52 2.93
CA GLU A 14 -2.47 -24.31 4.25
C GLU A 14 -1.07 -23.68 4.15
N GLU A 15 -0.25 -24.14 3.21
CA GLU A 15 1.08 -23.57 2.95
C GLU A 15 0.98 -22.11 2.49
N ILE A 16 0.02 -21.80 1.62
CA ILE A 16 -0.21 -20.44 1.13
C ILE A 16 -0.69 -19.51 2.23
N LEU A 17 -1.67 -19.97 3.03
CA LEU A 17 -2.16 -19.21 4.17
C LEU A 17 -1.02 -18.93 5.17
N THR A 18 -0.14 -19.91 5.39
CA THR A 18 1.05 -19.74 6.24
C THR A 18 1.96 -18.62 5.72
N LYS A 19 2.14 -18.52 4.40
CA LYS A 19 2.95 -17.45 3.78
C LYS A 19 2.30 -16.07 3.94
N TYR A 20 0.99 -15.96 3.72
CA TYR A 20 0.23 -14.73 4.00
C TYR A 20 0.32 -14.32 5.47
N ILE A 21 0.14 -15.26 6.41
CA ILE A 21 0.26 -15.01 7.84
C ILE A 21 1.67 -14.54 8.20
N LYS A 22 2.72 -15.18 7.65
CA LYS A 22 4.11 -14.77 7.91
C LYS A 22 4.38 -13.36 7.37
N ALA A 23 3.98 -13.06 6.14
CA ALA A 23 4.10 -11.72 5.56
C ALA A 23 3.36 -10.69 6.44
N GLY A 24 2.09 -10.94 6.75
CA GLY A 24 1.28 -10.02 7.57
C GLY A 24 1.86 -9.75 8.97
N LYS A 25 2.38 -10.78 9.64
CA LYS A 25 3.08 -10.63 10.94
C LYS A 25 4.33 -9.78 10.85
N VAL A 26 5.14 -9.95 9.79
CA VAL A 26 6.33 -9.12 9.56
C VAL A 26 5.91 -7.69 9.26
N ALA A 27 4.92 -7.47 8.41
CA ALA A 27 4.40 -6.14 8.09
C ALA A 27 3.92 -5.40 9.36
N SER A 28 3.12 -6.05 10.21
CA SER A 28 2.65 -5.46 11.48
C SER A 28 3.81 -5.08 12.43
N MET A 29 4.77 -5.99 12.60
CA MET A 29 5.95 -5.77 13.43
C MET A 29 6.74 -4.55 12.94
N VAL A 30 7.08 -4.53 11.66
CA VAL A 30 7.89 -3.47 11.06
C VAL A 30 7.12 -2.14 11.05
N ARG A 31 5.82 -2.12 10.77
CA ARG A 31 4.95 -0.93 10.89
C ARG A 31 5.02 -0.34 12.29
N SER A 32 4.93 -1.18 13.32
CA SER A 32 5.00 -0.75 14.73
C SER A 32 6.37 -0.20 15.12
N GLU A 33 7.46 -0.77 14.56
CA GLU A 33 8.82 -0.27 14.77
C GLU A 33 9.09 1.02 14.00
N ALA A 34 8.60 1.13 12.76
CA ALA A 34 8.73 2.29 11.90
C ALA A 34 8.01 3.51 12.47
N ALA A 35 6.77 3.33 12.97
CA ALA A 35 6.00 4.40 13.61
C ALA A 35 6.77 5.06 14.77
N LYS A 36 7.52 4.27 15.57
CA LYS A 36 8.35 4.79 16.69
C LYS A 36 9.57 5.59 16.22
N LYS A 37 9.99 5.44 14.96
CA LYS A 37 11.12 6.18 14.37
C LYS A 37 10.67 7.50 13.74
N VAL A 38 9.38 7.66 13.46
CA VAL A 38 8.81 8.93 13.01
C VAL A 38 8.77 9.91 14.16
N ARG A 39 9.68 10.87 14.12
CA ARG A 39 9.79 11.96 15.10
C ARG A 39 10.38 13.19 14.41
N ILE A 40 10.01 14.36 14.91
CA ILE A 40 10.55 15.64 14.41
C ILE A 40 12.08 15.58 14.33
N GLY A 41 12.62 15.95 13.16
CA GLY A 41 14.04 15.96 12.85
C GLY A 41 14.64 14.61 12.40
N ALA A 42 13.90 13.50 12.44
CA ALA A 42 14.39 12.23 11.89
C ALA A 42 14.36 12.23 10.36
N SER A 43 15.34 11.57 9.73
CA SER A 43 15.46 11.49 8.27
C SER A 43 14.42 10.54 7.69
N LEU A 44 13.73 11.00 6.64
CA LEU A 44 12.78 10.19 5.88
C LEU A 44 13.47 8.97 5.25
N LEU A 45 14.65 9.18 4.66
CA LEU A 45 15.41 8.13 3.98
C LEU A 45 15.93 7.08 4.97
N GLU A 46 16.32 7.48 6.19
CA GLU A 46 16.75 6.54 7.22
C GLU A 46 15.58 5.66 7.68
N VAL A 47 14.38 6.23 7.86
CA VAL A 47 13.18 5.45 8.20
C VAL A 47 12.83 4.49 7.06
N ALA A 48 12.84 4.95 5.81
CA ALA A 48 12.55 4.10 4.66
C ALA A 48 13.54 2.94 4.51
N THR A 49 14.83 3.23 4.67
CA THR A 49 15.90 2.23 4.62
C THR A 49 15.79 1.22 5.76
N PHE A 50 15.46 1.69 6.97
CA PHE A 50 15.23 0.82 8.11
C PHE A 50 14.08 -0.16 7.86
N VAL A 51 12.92 0.33 7.40
CA VAL A 51 11.75 -0.52 7.12
C VAL A 51 12.12 -1.66 6.17
N GLU A 52 12.75 -1.33 5.05
CA GLU A 52 13.05 -2.31 4.01
C GLU A 52 14.11 -3.33 4.44
N GLN A 53 15.15 -2.90 5.15
CA GLN A 53 16.15 -3.80 5.73
C GLN A 53 15.53 -4.71 6.77
N ARG A 54 14.69 -4.16 7.64
CA ARG A 54 14.02 -4.92 8.71
C ARG A 54 13.10 -6.01 8.15
N ILE A 55 12.38 -5.73 7.06
CA ILE A 55 11.56 -6.74 6.35
C ILE A 55 12.42 -7.92 5.88
N VAL A 56 13.61 -7.63 5.32
CA VAL A 56 14.55 -8.64 4.82
C VAL A 56 15.14 -9.48 5.96
N GLU A 57 15.51 -8.84 7.07
CA GLU A 57 16.01 -9.53 8.27
C GLU A 57 15.01 -10.52 8.86
N GLU A 58 13.70 -10.24 8.74
CA GLU A 58 12.62 -11.10 9.22
C GLU A 58 12.23 -12.23 8.26
N GLY A 59 12.97 -12.37 7.14
CA GLY A 59 12.80 -13.45 6.16
C GLY A 59 11.73 -13.19 5.11
N CYS A 60 11.26 -11.94 4.97
CA CYS A 60 10.38 -11.51 3.89
C CYS A 60 11.12 -10.59 2.91
N LYS A 61 10.44 -10.10 1.90
CA LYS A 61 10.93 -9.02 1.02
C LYS A 61 9.88 -7.91 0.94
N PRO A 62 10.26 -6.65 0.63
CA PRO A 62 9.27 -5.60 0.39
C PRO A 62 8.36 -5.96 -0.80
N ALA A 63 7.04 -5.95 -0.61
CA ALA A 63 6.08 -6.13 -1.71
C ALA A 63 5.99 -4.89 -2.59
N PHE A 64 6.29 -3.74 -2.02
CA PHE A 64 6.47 -2.46 -2.69
C PHE A 64 7.36 -1.58 -1.81
N PRO A 65 7.87 -0.45 -2.32
CA PRO A 65 8.68 0.45 -1.50
C PRO A 65 7.85 1.07 -0.41
N VAL A 66 8.37 1.08 0.82
CA VAL A 66 7.71 1.79 1.92
C VAL A 66 7.33 3.20 1.47
N THR A 67 6.05 3.52 1.61
CA THR A 67 5.55 4.84 1.30
C THR A 67 5.54 5.67 2.58
N ILE A 68 6.02 6.91 2.48
CA ILE A 68 6.09 7.89 3.54
C ILE A 68 5.46 9.17 2.97
N SER A 69 4.15 9.28 3.13
CA SER A 69 3.35 10.36 2.53
C SER A 69 3.00 11.41 3.57
N LEU A 70 3.50 12.62 3.38
CA LEU A 70 3.38 13.73 4.33
C LEU A 70 2.17 14.62 4.01
N ASN A 71 1.41 14.99 5.03
CA ASN A 71 0.36 16.01 4.97
C ASN A 71 -0.68 15.70 3.89
N SER A 72 -0.74 16.54 2.84
CA SER A 72 -1.66 16.40 1.72
C SER A 72 -1.33 15.28 0.74
N ASP A 73 -0.10 14.78 0.78
CA ASP A 73 0.29 13.62 -0.02
C ASP A 73 -0.39 12.42 0.62
N ALA A 74 -1.33 11.80 -0.11
CA ALA A 74 -2.15 10.68 0.33
C ALA A 74 -1.38 9.36 0.25
N ALA A 75 -0.73 9.09 -0.88
CA ALA A 75 -0.05 7.82 -1.16
C ALA A 75 1.10 7.97 -2.17
N HIS A 76 1.85 6.88 -2.37
CA HIS A 76 2.92 6.71 -3.37
C HIS A 76 4.17 7.61 -3.22
N ALA A 77 4.32 8.34 -2.11
CA ALA A 77 5.55 9.05 -1.83
C ALA A 77 6.59 8.10 -1.21
N THR A 78 7.79 8.02 -1.77
CA THR A 78 8.94 7.36 -1.11
C THR A 78 10.18 8.24 -1.29
N PRO A 79 11.13 8.27 -0.33
CA PRO A 79 12.32 9.11 -0.45
C PRO A 79 13.17 8.72 -1.67
N LYS A 80 13.83 9.71 -2.27
CA LYS A 80 14.85 9.49 -3.31
C LYS A 80 16.17 8.97 -2.71
N LYS A 81 17.08 8.49 -3.55
CA LYS A 81 18.37 7.89 -3.12
C LYS A 81 19.24 8.80 -2.23
N ASP A 82 19.21 10.11 -2.48
CA ASP A 82 19.99 11.12 -1.75
C ASP A 82 19.06 12.14 -1.07
N ASP A 83 17.93 11.66 -0.56
CA ASP A 83 16.99 12.51 0.18
C ASP A 83 17.60 12.97 1.51
N THR A 84 17.49 14.26 1.78
CA THR A 84 17.98 14.90 3.02
C THR A 84 16.85 15.48 3.85
N SER A 85 15.60 15.25 3.44
CA SER A 85 14.41 15.72 4.13
C SER A 85 14.27 15.04 5.49
N VAL A 86 13.80 15.79 6.47
CA VAL A 86 13.50 15.33 7.82
C VAL A 86 12.04 15.62 8.16
N PHE A 87 11.45 14.83 9.07
CA PHE A 87 10.09 15.08 9.53
C PHE A 87 10.00 16.40 10.31
N GLY A 88 8.97 17.19 10.04
CA GLY A 88 8.56 18.36 10.82
C GLY A 88 7.33 18.06 11.66
N GLU A 89 6.52 19.10 11.89
CA GLU A 89 5.17 18.98 12.46
C GLU A 89 4.19 18.49 11.38
N ASP A 90 4.35 17.23 10.97
CA ASP A 90 3.65 16.61 9.84
C ASP A 90 2.60 15.58 10.26
N ILE A 91 1.62 15.34 9.39
CA ILE A 91 0.83 14.10 9.36
C ILE A 91 1.54 13.11 8.47
N VAL A 92 2.04 12.01 9.03
CA VAL A 92 2.91 11.05 8.34
C VAL A 92 2.20 9.73 8.14
N LYS A 93 1.86 9.40 6.90
CA LYS A 93 1.36 8.06 6.56
C LYS A 93 2.54 7.17 6.21
N ILE A 94 2.73 6.10 7.00
CA ILE A 94 3.68 5.02 6.71
C ILE A 94 2.89 3.82 6.25
N ASP A 95 3.16 3.39 5.04
CA ASP A 95 2.51 2.27 4.38
C ASP A 95 3.58 1.27 3.89
N ILE A 96 3.38 0.00 4.26
CA ILE A 96 4.38 -1.06 4.24
C ILE A 96 3.78 -2.34 3.65
N GLY A 97 4.32 -2.71 2.49
CA GLY A 97 4.11 -4.01 1.88
C GLY A 97 5.25 -4.98 2.17
N THR A 98 4.91 -6.20 2.58
CA THR A 98 5.84 -7.33 2.69
C THR A 98 5.33 -8.50 1.86
N HIS A 99 6.22 -9.37 1.38
CA HIS A 99 5.81 -10.63 0.80
C HIS A 99 6.75 -11.78 1.17
N LEU A 100 6.19 -12.98 1.22
CA LEU A 100 6.90 -14.25 1.20
C LEU A 100 6.47 -15.02 -0.05
N ASP A 101 7.40 -15.29 -0.97
CA ASP A 101 7.14 -15.92 -2.27
C ASP A 101 6.04 -15.28 -3.12
N GLY A 102 5.71 -14.03 -2.84
CA GLY A 102 4.73 -13.23 -3.58
C GLY A 102 3.39 -13.10 -2.85
N TYR A 103 3.18 -13.79 -1.73
CA TYR A 103 2.00 -13.63 -0.88
C TYR A 103 2.19 -12.43 0.05
N ILE A 104 1.28 -11.47 -0.02
CA ILE A 104 1.50 -10.09 0.43
C ILE A 104 0.84 -9.84 1.79
N GLY A 105 1.55 -9.15 2.68
CA GLY A 105 0.98 -8.46 3.83
C GLY A 105 1.12 -6.95 3.60
N ASP A 106 -0.01 -6.28 3.48
CA ASP A 106 -0.17 -4.85 3.22
C ASP A 106 -0.78 -4.13 4.44
N THR A 107 -0.17 -3.03 4.86
CA THR A 107 -0.61 -2.30 6.06
C THR A 107 -0.01 -0.90 6.16
N ALA A 108 -0.82 0.00 6.70
CA ALA A 108 -0.48 1.40 6.90
C ALA A 108 -0.90 1.92 8.26
N VAL A 109 -0.20 2.95 8.71
CA VAL A 109 -0.54 3.74 9.90
C VAL A 109 -0.20 5.21 9.68
N THR A 110 -1.01 6.08 10.25
CA THR A 110 -0.68 7.51 10.35
C THR A 110 -0.06 7.85 11.70
N VAL A 111 1.11 8.47 11.68
CA VAL A 111 1.75 9.10 12.85
C VAL A 111 1.47 10.60 12.81
N ASP A 112 0.93 11.11 13.90
CA ASP A 112 0.60 12.53 14.06
C ASP A 112 1.71 13.27 14.79
N LEU A 113 2.39 14.19 14.09
CA LEU A 113 3.32 15.16 14.66
C LEU A 113 2.78 16.61 14.59
N ALA A 114 1.54 16.79 14.11
CA ALA A 114 0.91 18.09 13.83
C ALA A 114 -0.25 18.42 14.78
N GLY A 115 -0.67 17.49 15.65
CA GLY A 115 -1.77 17.68 16.61
C GLY A 115 -3.16 17.63 15.98
N LYS A 116 -3.37 16.69 15.05
CA LYS A 116 -4.65 16.38 14.38
C LYS A 116 -5.19 15.00 14.78
N ASP A 117 -5.26 14.74 16.09
CA ASP A 117 -5.63 13.44 16.65
C ASP A 117 -6.97 12.91 16.07
N ASP A 118 -7.97 13.79 15.91
CA ASP A 118 -9.29 13.41 15.38
C ASP A 118 -9.23 12.95 13.92
N LEU A 119 -8.37 13.54 13.09
CA LEU A 119 -8.20 13.13 11.69
C LEU A 119 -7.60 11.71 11.62
N VAL A 120 -6.58 11.43 12.42
CA VAL A 120 -5.97 10.08 12.50
C VAL A 120 -6.95 9.07 13.09
N LYS A 121 -7.71 9.47 14.11
CA LYS A 121 -8.72 8.63 14.73
C LYS A 121 -9.85 8.28 13.75
N SER A 122 -10.25 9.20 12.87
CA SER A 122 -11.32 8.96 11.91
C SER A 122 -11.02 7.82 10.93
N SER A 123 -9.82 7.76 10.35
CA SER A 123 -9.43 6.67 9.43
C SER A 123 -9.24 5.34 10.18
N LYS A 124 -8.69 5.40 11.39
CA LYS A 124 -8.55 4.23 12.26
C LYS A 124 -9.90 3.63 12.67
N ASP A 125 -10.83 4.45 13.17
CA ASP A 125 -12.14 4.00 13.60
C ASP A 125 -12.98 3.51 12.41
N ALA A 126 -12.80 4.09 11.23
CA ALA A 126 -13.42 3.62 9.99
C ALA A 126 -12.90 2.23 9.60
N LEU A 127 -11.59 1.99 9.71
CA LEU A 127 -11.02 0.66 9.46
C LEU A 127 -11.55 -0.37 10.46
N GLU A 128 -11.57 -0.02 11.75
CA GLU A 128 -12.09 -0.90 12.79
C GLU A 128 -13.58 -1.20 12.60
N SER A 129 -14.36 -0.24 12.10
CA SER A 129 -15.79 -0.40 11.82
C SER A 129 -16.03 -1.26 10.58
N ALA A 130 -15.25 -1.05 9.52
CA ALA A 130 -15.27 -1.89 8.33
C ALA A 130 -14.93 -3.36 8.67
N ILE A 131 -13.89 -3.61 9.46
CA ILE A 131 -13.49 -4.97 9.86
C ILE A 131 -14.59 -5.71 10.61
N LYS A 132 -15.37 -5.03 11.46
CA LYS A 132 -16.43 -5.65 12.27
C LYS A 132 -17.57 -6.26 11.46
N ILE A 133 -17.80 -5.77 10.24
CA ILE A 133 -18.90 -6.24 9.39
C ILE A 133 -18.44 -7.30 8.38
N LEU A 134 -17.14 -7.58 8.25
CA LEU A 134 -16.65 -8.49 7.21
C LEU A 134 -17.08 -9.93 7.47
N HIS A 135 -17.59 -10.57 6.44
CA HIS A 135 -17.85 -12.00 6.37
C HIS A 135 -18.03 -12.41 4.90
N ALA A 136 -17.94 -13.70 4.59
CA ALA A 136 -18.31 -14.18 3.26
C ALA A 136 -19.79 -13.84 2.96
N GLY A 137 -20.05 -13.29 1.78
CA GLY A 137 -21.38 -12.83 1.38
C GLY A 137 -21.64 -11.33 1.56
N ILE A 138 -20.77 -10.58 2.23
CA ILE A 138 -20.90 -9.11 2.30
C ILE A 138 -20.59 -8.47 0.95
N ASN A 139 -21.32 -7.41 0.58
CA ASN A 139 -21.03 -6.63 -0.62
C ASN A 139 -20.05 -5.47 -0.32
N THR A 140 -19.06 -5.25 -1.18
CA THR A 140 -18.05 -4.18 -0.98
C THR A 140 -18.66 -2.77 -0.87
N LYS A 141 -19.85 -2.53 -1.42
CA LYS A 141 -20.55 -1.24 -1.26
C LYS A 141 -20.97 -0.96 0.19
N GLU A 142 -21.29 -2.00 0.96
CA GLU A 142 -21.70 -1.89 2.38
C GLU A 142 -20.48 -1.52 3.25
N ILE A 143 -19.30 -2.02 2.88
CA ILE A 143 -18.03 -1.64 3.49
C ILE A 143 -17.77 -0.14 3.26
N GLY A 144 -17.94 0.32 2.02
CA GLY A 144 -17.77 1.75 1.70
C GLY A 144 -18.77 2.66 2.40
N GLU A 145 -20.01 2.22 2.59
CA GLU A 145 -21.03 2.97 3.36
C GLU A 145 -20.61 3.12 4.83
N VAL A 146 -20.11 2.06 5.47
CA VAL A 146 -19.63 2.12 6.86
C VAL A 146 -18.40 3.00 7.01
N ILE A 147 -17.46 2.93 6.06
CA ILE A 147 -16.27 3.80 6.06
C ILE A 147 -16.68 5.27 5.92
N GLU A 148 -17.55 5.57 4.96
CA GLU A 148 -18.05 6.93 4.70
C GLU A 148 -18.77 7.53 5.90
N GLU A 149 -19.70 6.78 6.49
CA GLU A 149 -20.45 7.22 7.67
C GLU A 149 -19.50 7.49 8.84
N THR A 150 -18.55 6.59 9.08
CA THR A 150 -17.61 6.73 10.19
C THR A 150 -16.74 7.97 10.03
N ILE A 151 -16.13 8.19 8.86
CA ILE A 151 -15.28 9.36 8.61
C ILE A 151 -16.10 10.66 8.66
N SER A 152 -17.31 10.66 8.08
CA SER A 152 -18.19 11.83 8.05
C SER A 152 -18.66 12.25 9.45
N ASN A 153 -18.85 11.31 10.37
CA ASN A 153 -19.21 11.59 11.76
C ASN A 153 -18.12 12.33 12.55
N TYR A 154 -16.86 12.24 12.11
CA TYR A 154 -15.75 13.04 12.62
C TYR A 154 -15.67 14.45 11.99
N GLY A 155 -16.49 14.75 10.98
CA GLY A 155 -16.47 16.01 10.24
C GLY A 155 -15.43 16.07 9.13
N TYR A 156 -14.83 14.93 8.75
CA TYR A 156 -13.89 14.80 7.64
C TYR A 156 -14.55 14.17 6.42
N LYS A 157 -13.84 14.14 5.30
CA LYS A 157 -14.29 13.50 4.06
C LYS A 157 -13.48 12.24 3.77
N PRO A 158 -14.09 11.10 3.45
CA PRO A 158 -13.35 9.98 2.88
C PRO A 158 -12.75 10.39 1.53
N VAL A 159 -11.56 9.89 1.19
CA VAL A 159 -10.98 10.08 -0.15
C VAL A 159 -11.70 9.17 -1.15
N SER A 160 -12.55 9.75 -2.00
CA SER A 160 -13.52 8.99 -2.79
C SER A 160 -12.92 8.21 -3.96
N ASN A 161 -11.72 8.57 -4.42
CA ASN A 161 -11.02 7.93 -5.54
C ASN A 161 -9.75 7.17 -5.11
N LEU A 162 -9.64 6.83 -3.83
CA LEU A 162 -8.74 5.81 -3.29
C LEU A 162 -9.57 4.73 -2.61
N THR A 163 -9.17 3.48 -2.80
CA THR A 163 -9.93 2.31 -2.38
C THR A 163 -8.97 1.22 -1.98
N GLY A 164 -9.34 0.41 -0.99
CA GLY A 164 -8.69 -0.88 -0.78
C GLY A 164 -8.89 -1.81 -1.99
N HIS A 165 -8.27 -2.98 -1.93
CA HIS A 165 -8.15 -3.85 -3.09
C HIS A 165 -7.99 -5.32 -2.70
N GLY A 166 -8.20 -6.21 -3.66
CA GLY A 166 -7.78 -7.60 -3.55
C GLY A 166 -6.27 -7.72 -3.63
N LEU A 167 -5.76 -8.82 -3.07
CA LEU A 167 -4.35 -9.20 -3.11
C LEU A 167 -4.22 -10.62 -3.69
N MET A 168 -3.25 -10.79 -4.58
CA MET A 168 -2.88 -12.10 -5.13
C MET A 168 -1.36 -12.25 -5.18
N GLN A 169 -0.89 -13.46 -5.47
CA GLN A 169 0.54 -13.75 -5.55
C GLN A 169 1.24 -12.80 -6.56
N TYR A 170 2.20 -12.01 -6.09
CA TYR A 170 2.94 -10.98 -6.84
C TYR A 170 2.09 -9.82 -7.39
N LEU A 171 0.82 -9.70 -7.01
CA LEU A 171 -0.07 -8.64 -7.48
C LEU A 171 -0.59 -7.85 -6.28
N THR A 172 -0.06 -6.64 -6.11
CA THR A 172 -0.45 -5.73 -5.02
C THR A 172 -1.84 -5.15 -5.21
N HIS A 173 -2.38 -5.11 -6.43
CA HIS A 173 -3.72 -4.62 -6.70
C HIS A 173 -4.46 -5.58 -7.61
N THR A 174 -5.48 -6.23 -7.07
CA THR A 174 -6.44 -7.03 -7.85
C THR A 174 -7.87 -6.64 -7.51
N PRO A 175 -8.87 -6.99 -8.34
CA PRO A 175 -10.25 -6.96 -7.91
C PRO A 175 -10.46 -7.82 -6.65
N PRO A 176 -11.49 -7.52 -5.83
CA PRO A 176 -12.38 -6.35 -5.94
C PRO A 176 -11.76 -5.09 -5.34
N SER A 177 -12.22 -3.91 -5.80
CA SER A 177 -11.98 -2.66 -5.07
C SER A 177 -12.87 -2.59 -3.82
N ILE A 178 -12.30 -2.11 -2.72
CA ILE A 178 -12.99 -1.87 -1.44
C ILE A 178 -13.15 -0.35 -1.27
N PRO A 179 -14.30 0.23 -1.63
CA PRO A 179 -14.45 1.68 -1.71
C PRO A 179 -14.43 2.32 -0.31
N ASN A 180 -13.98 3.57 -0.24
CA ASN A 180 -14.06 4.42 0.96
C ASN A 180 -15.33 5.28 1.03
N VAL A 181 -16.16 5.21 -0.01
CA VAL A 181 -17.47 5.88 -0.13
C VAL A 181 -18.53 4.87 -0.52
N LYS A 182 -19.80 5.15 -0.20
CA LYS A 182 -20.91 4.34 -0.68
C LYS A 182 -20.92 4.30 -2.21
N ALA A 183 -20.79 3.10 -2.75
CA ALA A 183 -20.84 2.85 -4.19
C ALA A 183 -22.24 2.37 -4.63
N GLU A 184 -22.63 2.67 -5.88
CA GLU A 184 -23.89 2.16 -6.45
C GLU A 184 -23.87 0.64 -6.64
N HIS A 185 -22.68 0.11 -6.94
CA HIS A 185 -22.43 -1.30 -7.20
C HIS A 185 -21.20 -1.76 -6.42
N GLY A 186 -21.13 -3.05 -6.14
CA GLY A 186 -19.99 -3.67 -5.47
C GLY A 186 -19.97 -5.17 -5.73
N VAL A 187 -18.88 -5.79 -5.30
CA VAL A 187 -18.63 -7.24 -5.46
C VAL A 187 -19.00 -7.93 -4.16
N VAL A 188 -19.54 -9.13 -4.23
CA VAL A 188 -19.78 -9.96 -3.05
C VAL A 188 -18.48 -10.69 -2.71
N LEU A 189 -17.98 -10.53 -1.48
CA LEU A 189 -16.77 -11.22 -1.02
C LEU A 189 -17.06 -12.70 -0.75
N GLU A 190 -16.09 -13.56 -1.05
CA GLU A 190 -16.15 -15.00 -0.85
C GLU A 190 -15.21 -15.45 0.29
N GLU A 191 -15.47 -16.60 0.89
CA GLU A 191 -14.54 -17.22 1.86
C GLU A 191 -13.18 -17.45 1.18
N GLY A 192 -12.10 -17.00 1.82
CA GLY A 192 -10.73 -17.13 1.31
C GLY A 192 -10.24 -15.94 0.50
N ASP A 193 -11.08 -14.93 0.21
CA ASP A 193 -10.63 -13.68 -0.38
C ASP A 193 -9.59 -13.00 0.53
N ILE A 194 -8.47 -12.57 -0.06
CA ILE A 194 -7.45 -11.75 0.61
C ILE A 194 -7.62 -10.32 0.12
N ILE A 195 -7.89 -9.40 1.03
CA ILE A 195 -8.11 -7.98 0.69
C ILE A 195 -7.33 -7.07 1.63
N ALA A 196 -6.91 -5.92 1.12
CA ALA A 196 -6.47 -4.77 1.87
C ALA A 196 -7.64 -3.79 2.04
N ILE A 197 -7.85 -3.31 3.26
CA ILE A 197 -8.87 -2.32 3.58
C ILE A 197 -8.14 -1.09 4.12
N GLU A 198 -8.23 0.02 3.40
CA GLU A 198 -7.45 1.23 3.64
C GLU A 198 -8.31 2.51 3.59
N PRO A 199 -8.99 2.84 4.69
CA PRO A 199 -9.66 4.12 4.82
C PRO A 199 -8.69 5.29 4.80
N PHE A 200 -8.95 6.23 3.89
CA PHE A 200 -8.32 7.54 3.86
C PHE A 200 -9.32 8.62 4.27
N ALA A 201 -8.97 9.44 5.25
CA ALA A 201 -9.73 10.62 5.66
C ALA A 201 -8.99 11.90 5.29
N SER A 202 -9.72 12.91 4.84
CA SER A 202 -9.18 14.21 4.41
C SER A 202 -9.95 15.37 5.04
N ASP A 203 -9.23 16.42 5.44
CA ASP A 203 -9.82 17.72 5.81
C ASP A 203 -9.94 18.70 4.61
N GLY A 204 -9.58 18.24 3.41
CA GLY A 204 -9.64 18.99 2.15
C GLY A 204 -10.80 18.56 1.24
N ALA A 205 -10.46 18.22 -0.01
CA ALA A 205 -11.44 17.89 -1.04
C ALA A 205 -12.08 16.52 -0.81
N GLY A 206 -11.38 15.57 -0.18
CA GLY A 206 -11.78 14.17 -0.16
C GLY A 206 -11.58 13.50 -1.53
N LYS A 207 -10.59 13.99 -2.29
CA LYS A 207 -10.27 13.50 -3.63
C LYS A 207 -8.82 13.78 -3.93
N VAL A 208 -8.13 12.83 -4.56
CA VAL A 208 -6.72 12.97 -4.94
C VAL A 208 -6.49 13.19 -6.43
N THR A 209 -5.36 13.80 -6.76
CA THR A 209 -4.84 13.97 -8.13
C THR A 209 -3.36 13.60 -8.19
N ASP A 210 -2.87 13.34 -9.40
CA ASP A 210 -1.47 13.02 -9.65
C ASP A 210 -0.58 14.24 -9.40
N GLY A 211 0.42 14.06 -8.53
CA GLY A 211 1.53 14.97 -8.36
C GLY A 211 2.59 14.81 -9.46
N HIS A 212 3.63 15.65 -9.40
CA HIS A 212 4.71 15.64 -10.38
C HIS A 212 5.84 14.64 -10.07
N LEU A 213 5.98 14.25 -8.80
CA LEU A 213 7.03 13.34 -8.36
C LEU A 213 6.62 11.89 -8.58
N LYS A 214 7.57 11.09 -9.06
CA LYS A 214 7.40 9.68 -9.37
C LYS A 214 8.71 8.97 -9.04
N GLU A 215 8.72 8.26 -7.93
CA GLU A 215 9.86 7.46 -7.48
C GLU A 215 9.53 5.96 -7.37
N ILE A 216 8.25 5.60 -7.57
CA ILE A 216 7.76 4.22 -7.56
C ILE A 216 7.30 3.82 -8.97
N TYR A 217 7.62 2.61 -9.37
CA TYR A 217 7.36 2.05 -10.70
C TYR A 217 6.96 0.59 -10.61
N HIS A 218 6.30 0.04 -11.63
CA HIS A 218 6.06 -1.40 -11.75
C HIS A 218 6.23 -1.87 -13.20
N LEU A 219 6.48 -3.17 -13.37
CA LEU A 219 6.56 -3.80 -14.68
C LEU A 219 5.16 -4.02 -15.26
N VAL A 220 4.92 -3.52 -16.48
CA VAL A 220 3.66 -3.67 -17.21
C VAL A 220 3.74 -4.79 -18.25
N GLY A 221 4.91 -5.00 -18.84
CA GLY A 221 5.11 -6.05 -19.84
C GLY A 221 6.52 -6.07 -20.39
N GLU A 222 6.82 -7.08 -21.22
CA GLU A 222 8.18 -7.30 -21.72
C GLU A 222 8.26 -7.07 -23.23
N LYS A 223 9.27 -6.31 -23.66
CA LYS A 223 9.58 -6.08 -25.08
C LYS A 223 11.09 -6.14 -25.30
N PRO A 224 11.58 -6.44 -26.52
CA PRO A 224 13.02 -6.48 -26.79
C PRO A 224 13.72 -5.14 -26.55
N ILE A 225 14.70 -5.12 -25.64
CA ILE A 225 15.49 -3.93 -25.31
C ILE A 225 16.86 -4.00 -25.98
N ARG A 226 17.14 -3.06 -26.90
CA ARG A 226 18.42 -3.00 -27.63
C ARG A 226 19.52 -2.22 -26.91
N HIS A 227 19.16 -1.14 -26.21
CA HIS A 227 20.15 -0.24 -25.58
C HIS A 227 20.80 -0.91 -24.35
N PRO A 228 22.14 -1.07 -24.29
CA PRO A 228 22.80 -1.85 -23.23
C PRO A 228 22.53 -1.34 -21.80
N VAL A 229 22.57 -0.01 -21.58
CA VAL A 229 22.26 0.58 -20.26
C VAL A 229 20.82 0.30 -19.84
N VAL A 230 19.86 0.46 -20.75
CA VAL A 230 18.43 0.21 -20.48
C VAL A 230 18.23 -1.27 -20.17
N ARG A 231 18.90 -2.17 -20.89
CA ARG A 231 18.84 -3.62 -20.65
C ARG A 231 19.36 -4.00 -19.25
N LYS A 232 20.46 -3.37 -18.80
CA LYS A 232 21.04 -3.61 -17.47
C LYS A 232 20.14 -3.10 -16.33
N VAL A 233 19.40 -2.02 -16.57
CA VAL A 233 18.40 -1.52 -15.61
C VAL A 233 17.18 -2.46 -15.61
N PHE A 234 16.71 -2.86 -16.79
CA PHE A 234 15.59 -3.79 -16.92
C PHE A 234 15.85 -5.14 -16.25
N SER A 235 17.07 -5.69 -16.32
CA SER A 235 17.38 -6.96 -15.65
C SER A 235 17.22 -6.90 -14.14
N GLN A 236 17.48 -5.74 -13.52
CA GLN A 236 17.19 -5.53 -12.09
C GLN A 236 15.69 -5.43 -11.85
N ILE A 237 14.96 -4.72 -12.73
CA ILE A 237 13.50 -4.56 -12.62
C ILE A 237 12.77 -5.91 -12.71
N ALA A 238 13.23 -6.80 -13.58
CA ALA A 238 12.64 -8.14 -13.77
C ALA A 238 12.69 -9.01 -12.49
N GLU A 239 13.60 -8.72 -11.55
CA GLU A 239 13.67 -9.44 -10.26
C GLU A 239 12.44 -9.18 -9.37
N TYR A 240 11.78 -8.03 -9.56
CA TYR A 240 10.55 -7.67 -8.83
C TYR A 240 9.28 -8.28 -9.45
N LYS A 241 9.40 -8.95 -10.61
CA LYS A 241 8.26 -9.46 -11.38
C LYS A 241 7.24 -8.32 -11.62
N THR A 242 6.01 -8.48 -11.15
CA THR A 242 4.91 -7.50 -11.24
C THR A 242 4.82 -6.56 -10.05
N LEU A 243 5.61 -6.78 -8.99
CA LEU A 243 5.59 -5.95 -7.79
C LEU A 243 6.17 -4.55 -8.06
N PRO A 244 5.63 -3.50 -7.42
CA PRO A 244 6.22 -2.17 -7.48
C PRO A 244 7.64 -2.12 -6.89
N PHE A 245 8.46 -1.22 -7.42
CA PHE A 245 9.84 -0.99 -7.00
C PHE A 245 10.16 0.50 -6.97
N ALA A 246 11.10 0.88 -6.10
CA ALA A 246 11.56 2.25 -6.02
C ALA A 246 12.73 2.46 -6.99
N LYS A 247 12.78 3.63 -7.60
CA LYS A 247 13.94 4.07 -8.38
C LYS A 247 15.23 4.01 -7.57
N ARG A 248 15.19 4.31 -6.25
CA ARG A 248 16.38 4.25 -5.38
C ARG A 248 16.91 2.84 -5.13
N TRP A 249 16.12 1.79 -5.39
CA TRP A 249 16.60 0.40 -5.31
C TRP A 249 17.49 0.02 -6.50
N LEU A 250 17.36 0.73 -7.63
CA LEU A 250 18.14 0.45 -8.82
C LEU A 250 19.58 0.96 -8.69
N THR A 251 20.49 0.17 -9.24
CA THR A 251 21.93 0.48 -9.25
C THR A 251 22.45 0.69 -10.67
N GLY A 252 23.47 1.54 -10.80
CA GLY A 252 24.12 1.86 -12.07
C GLY A 252 24.03 3.34 -12.44
N THR A 253 24.36 3.65 -13.69
CA THR A 253 24.36 5.02 -14.22
C THR A 253 23.17 5.25 -15.14
N ARG A 254 22.74 6.51 -15.26
CA ARG A 254 21.65 6.95 -16.17
C ARG A 254 20.31 6.22 -15.93
N ILE A 255 19.96 5.99 -14.66
CA ILE A 255 18.71 5.33 -14.26
C ILE A 255 17.49 6.10 -14.79
N ASP A 256 17.46 7.43 -14.66
CA ASP A 256 16.36 8.27 -15.18
C ASP A 256 16.16 8.11 -16.69
N PHE A 257 17.27 8.09 -17.44
CA PHE A 257 17.21 7.86 -18.88
C PHE A 257 16.65 6.48 -19.19
N ALA A 258 17.06 5.44 -18.46
CA ALA A 258 16.56 4.09 -18.68
C ALA A 258 15.06 3.96 -18.36
N LEU A 259 14.62 4.47 -17.20
CA LEU A 259 13.20 4.46 -16.82
C LEU A 259 12.35 5.22 -17.84
N LEU A 260 12.78 6.39 -18.30
CA LEU A 260 12.09 7.14 -19.35
C LEU A 260 11.95 6.34 -20.66
N GLN A 261 12.98 5.58 -21.05
CA GLN A 261 12.90 4.74 -22.25
C GLN A 261 11.94 3.56 -22.04
N LEU A 262 11.94 2.94 -20.86
CA LEU A 262 11.07 1.82 -20.52
C LEU A 262 9.59 2.26 -20.45
N GLU A 263 9.31 3.42 -19.85
CA GLU A 263 7.97 4.01 -19.81
C GLU A 263 7.47 4.34 -21.22
N LYS A 264 8.30 5.00 -22.06
CA LYS A 264 7.94 5.28 -23.46
C LYS A 264 7.67 4.01 -24.27
N ALA A 265 8.33 2.91 -23.92
CA ALA A 265 8.09 1.61 -24.54
C ALA A 265 6.86 0.89 -23.97
N GLY A 266 6.22 1.41 -22.91
CA GLY A 266 5.12 0.74 -22.20
C GLY A 266 5.56 -0.55 -21.50
N ILE A 267 6.83 -0.64 -21.10
CA ILE A 267 7.41 -1.77 -20.38
C ILE A 267 7.24 -1.57 -18.86
N VAL A 268 7.36 -0.33 -18.42
CA VAL A 268 7.19 0.09 -17.02
C VAL A 268 6.14 1.20 -16.98
N SER A 269 5.41 1.29 -15.88
CA SER A 269 4.59 2.45 -15.53
C SER A 269 4.98 2.94 -14.15
N GLY A 270 4.95 4.26 -13.95
CA GLY A 270 5.24 4.86 -12.66
C GLY A 270 4.00 5.31 -11.92
N TYR A 271 4.05 5.21 -10.60
CA TYR A 271 3.06 5.72 -9.67
C TYR A 271 3.44 7.14 -9.24
N PRO A 272 2.75 8.18 -9.72
CA PRO A 272 2.95 9.52 -9.18
C PRO A 272 2.45 9.59 -7.74
N VAL A 273 3.05 10.49 -6.96
CA VAL A 273 2.54 10.85 -5.62
C VAL A 273 1.10 11.33 -5.76
N LEU A 274 0.18 10.78 -5.00
CA LEU A 274 -1.22 11.21 -5.00
C LEU A 274 -1.43 12.26 -3.93
N LYS A 275 -2.04 13.40 -4.29
CA LYS A 275 -2.22 14.55 -3.39
C LYS A 275 -3.69 14.95 -3.31
N ASP A 276 -4.17 15.33 -2.13
CA ASP A 276 -5.49 15.93 -2.01
C ASP A 276 -5.59 17.20 -2.88
N VAL A 277 -6.70 17.33 -3.61
CA VAL A 277 -6.90 18.40 -4.60
C VAL A 277 -6.84 19.80 -3.98
N ASP A 278 -7.33 19.96 -2.75
CA ASP A 278 -7.35 21.26 -2.06
C ASP A 278 -6.13 21.45 -1.14
N GLY A 279 -5.20 20.48 -1.13
CA GLY A 279 -4.04 20.50 -0.25
C GLY A 279 -4.37 20.24 1.22
N GLY A 280 -5.55 19.66 1.51
CA GLY A 280 -5.92 19.25 2.86
C GLY A 280 -5.05 18.11 3.37
N LEU A 281 -4.93 17.99 4.69
CA LEU A 281 -4.24 16.90 5.37
C LEU A 281 -5.00 15.59 5.16
N VAL A 282 -4.25 14.51 4.91
CA VAL A 282 -4.79 13.17 4.72
C VAL A 282 -4.24 12.22 5.77
N SER A 283 -5.11 11.42 6.41
CA SER A 283 -4.74 10.27 7.22
C SER A 283 -5.17 8.96 6.55
N GLN A 284 -4.48 7.88 6.88
CA GLN A 284 -4.70 6.51 6.41
C GLN A 284 -4.54 5.53 7.58
N ALA A 285 -5.35 4.48 7.59
CA ALA A 285 -5.12 3.27 8.38
C ALA A 285 -5.40 2.07 7.48
N GLU A 286 -4.62 0.99 7.59
CA GLU A 286 -4.84 -0.16 6.72
C GLU A 286 -4.47 -1.50 7.35
N HIS A 287 -5.26 -2.51 6.98
CA HIS A 287 -4.98 -3.91 7.25
C HIS A 287 -5.29 -4.81 6.06
N THR A 288 -4.39 -5.78 5.83
CA THR A 288 -4.71 -7.02 5.10
C THR A 288 -5.50 -7.98 5.97
N VAL A 289 -6.58 -8.54 5.40
CA VAL A 289 -7.44 -9.54 6.02
C VAL A 289 -7.70 -10.71 5.07
N ILE A 290 -7.98 -11.89 5.63
CA ILE A 290 -8.59 -13.01 4.92
C ILE A 290 -10.06 -13.13 5.33
N ILE A 291 -10.96 -13.23 4.35
CA ILE A 291 -12.40 -13.42 4.59
C ILE A 291 -12.69 -14.86 4.99
N THR A 292 -13.53 -15.02 6.00
CA THR A 292 -14.02 -16.32 6.49
C THR A 292 -15.54 -16.38 6.40
N GLU A 293 -16.14 -17.57 6.55
CA GLU A 293 -17.59 -17.75 6.48
C GLU A 293 -18.37 -16.78 7.39
N ASN A 294 -17.91 -16.58 8.63
CA ASN A 294 -18.63 -15.81 9.67
C ASN A 294 -17.86 -14.58 10.15
N GLY A 295 -16.88 -14.10 9.39
CA GLY A 295 -15.96 -13.06 9.87
C GLY A 295 -14.79 -12.79 8.93
N CYS A 296 -13.71 -12.26 9.48
CA CYS A 296 -12.39 -12.24 8.84
C CYS A 296 -11.28 -12.52 9.87
N GLU A 297 -10.10 -12.91 9.40
CA GLU A 297 -8.87 -12.88 10.20
C GLU A 297 -7.99 -11.72 9.73
N VAL A 298 -7.57 -10.86 10.66
CA VAL A 298 -6.68 -9.72 10.38
C VAL A 298 -5.24 -10.19 10.42
N LEU A 299 -4.60 -10.26 9.26
CA LEU A 299 -3.25 -10.84 9.11
C LEU A 299 -2.14 -9.87 9.54
N THR A 300 -2.44 -8.58 9.57
CA THR A 300 -1.49 -7.49 9.82
C THR A 300 -1.77 -6.72 11.12
N LYS A 301 -2.48 -7.34 12.07
CA LYS A 301 -2.92 -6.71 13.33
C LYS A 301 -1.77 -6.10 14.12
#